data_AF-A0A1Z3HUQ3-F1
#
_entry.id   AF-A0A1Z3HUQ3-F1
#
_cell.length_a   1.000
_cell.length_b   1.000
_cell.length_c   1.000
_cell.angle_alpha   90.00
_cell.angle_beta   90.00
_cell.angle_gamma   90.00
#
_symmetry.space_group_name_H-M   'P 1'
#
loop_
_entity.id
_entity.type
_entity.pdbx_description
1 polymer ?
#
loop_
_entity_poly.entity_id
_entity_poly.type
_entity_poly.pdbx_seq_one_letter_code
_entity_poly.pdbx_strand_id
1 'polypeptide(L)'
;MGPSDSSQPRSQRSWKRLYYPLILLSILLHGLLLVAPLPSQPDPAEEEEETETEDEAEVVDLLSISSLVSEEPPPPEPATPQPTAAPPPQTTRPAAPRQPVVPDTYPPEPVTRDPATSAPAENAGLVAPTAPESNFTIDPQRQNQALQGVTVMGRTGSSNFNITDLFPVAAWGKGLNNLPSGDRRCFFSSISQNNYALVDGAIDLLYISRNIELVEREDLVQSFEPKGYTLVPSEQDYCNHPLIEVQEAGQPLLYVSLIDLKGTTIVIFWSTNPLNA
;
A
#
# COMPACT_ATOMS: atom_id res chain seq x y z
N MET A 1 -32.81 34.19 30.78
CA MET A 1 -33.90 33.20 30.85
C MET A 1 -34.80 33.40 29.64
N GLY A 2 -34.61 32.59 28.61
CA GLY A 2 -35.48 32.53 27.43
C GLY A 2 -36.01 31.10 27.29
N PRO A 3 -37.27 30.89 26.85
CA PRO A 3 -37.89 29.57 26.79
C PRO A 3 -37.24 28.71 25.70
N SER A 4 -36.99 27.45 26.05
CA SER A 4 -36.46 26.42 25.17
C SER A 4 -37.55 25.89 24.24
N ASP A 5 -37.45 26.19 22.94
CA ASP A 5 -38.27 25.57 21.91
C ASP A 5 -37.84 24.12 21.69
N SER A 6 -38.76 23.21 21.98
CA SER A 6 -38.59 21.76 21.94
C SER A 6 -39.09 21.21 20.60
N SER A 7 -38.19 21.11 19.63
CA SER A 7 -38.47 20.52 18.31
C SER A 7 -38.52 18.99 18.39
N GLN A 8 -39.72 18.40 18.39
CA GLN A 8 -39.88 16.94 18.20
C GLN A 8 -39.67 16.54 16.72
N PRO A 9 -38.86 15.52 16.41
CA PRO A 9 -38.77 14.97 15.07
C PRO A 9 -39.96 14.04 14.77
N ARG A 10 -40.77 14.43 13.80
CA ARG A 10 -42.03 13.77 13.40
C ARG A 10 -41.89 13.14 12.02
N SER A 11 -41.21 12.00 11.85
CA SER A 11 -41.40 11.18 10.63
C SER A 11 -40.86 9.74 10.63
N GLN A 12 -40.53 9.09 11.76
CA GLN A 12 -39.94 7.74 11.72
C GLN A 12 -40.90 6.58 11.42
N ARG A 13 -42.20 6.83 11.18
CA ARG A 13 -43.23 5.76 11.16
C ARG A 13 -43.56 5.18 9.78
N SER A 14 -43.08 5.76 8.68
CA SER A 14 -43.43 5.31 7.32
C SER A 14 -42.46 4.29 6.71
N TRP A 15 -41.19 4.27 7.11
CA TRP A 15 -40.17 3.39 6.50
C TRP A 15 -40.45 1.90 6.70
N LYS A 16 -40.99 1.52 7.87
CA LYS A 16 -41.31 0.11 8.17
C LYS A 16 -42.36 -0.51 7.23
N ARG A 17 -43.18 0.29 6.56
CA ARG A 17 -44.18 -0.20 5.60
C ARG A 17 -43.60 -0.57 4.23
N LEU A 18 -42.41 -0.07 3.89
CA LEU A 18 -41.75 -0.37 2.61
C LEU A 18 -40.83 -1.60 2.69
N TYR A 19 -40.33 -1.96 3.86
CA TYR A 19 -39.43 -3.11 4.03
C TYR A 19 -40.11 -4.45 3.78
N TYR A 20 -41.34 -4.64 4.27
CA TYR A 20 -42.06 -5.90 4.14
C TYR A 20 -42.30 -6.36 2.70
N PRO A 21 -42.80 -5.51 1.77
CA PRO A 21 -43.00 -5.95 0.39
C PRO A 21 -41.69 -6.24 -0.34
N LEU A 22 -40.59 -5.53 -0.03
CA LEU A 22 -39.28 -5.77 -0.64
C LEU A 22 -38.69 -7.13 -0.22
N ILE A 23 -38.79 -7.48 1.06
CA ILE A 23 -38.32 -8.78 1.57
C ILE A 23 -39.14 -9.92 0.95
N LEU A 24 -40.46 -9.76 0.86
CA LEU A 24 -41.34 -10.76 0.23
C LEU A 24 -40.95 -11.01 -1.24
N LEU A 25 -40.69 -9.94 -2.00
CA LEU A 25 -40.30 -10.02 -3.40
C LEU A 25 -38.94 -10.73 -3.55
N SER A 26 -37.99 -10.43 -2.67
CA SER A 26 -36.69 -11.10 -2.64
C SER A 26 -36.81 -12.61 -2.38
N ILE A 27 -37.64 -13.02 -1.41
CA ILE A 27 -37.84 -14.44 -1.09
C ILE A 27 -38.53 -15.15 -2.25
N LEU A 28 -39.53 -14.51 -2.89
CA LEU A 28 -40.26 -15.09 -4.01
C LEU A 28 -39.36 -15.27 -5.24
N LEU A 29 -38.48 -14.29 -5.54
CA LEU A 29 -37.51 -14.39 -6.62
C LEU A 29 -36.49 -15.52 -6.38
N HIS A 30 -35.96 -15.63 -5.15
CA HIS A 30 -35.03 -16.71 -4.81
C HIS A 30 -35.71 -18.08 -4.83
N GLY A 31 -36.97 -18.17 -4.39
CA GLY A 31 -37.76 -19.39 -4.50
C GLY A 31 -37.99 -19.80 -5.96
N LEU A 32 -38.24 -18.84 -6.85
CA LEU A 32 -38.42 -19.10 -8.27
C LEU A 32 -37.14 -19.63 -8.93
N LEU A 33 -35.97 -19.08 -8.56
CA LEU A 33 -34.67 -19.55 -9.05
C LEU A 33 -34.34 -20.99 -8.62
N LEU A 34 -34.87 -21.46 -7.50
CA LEU A 34 -34.68 -22.84 -7.04
C LEU A 34 -35.58 -23.85 -7.77
N VAL A 35 -36.70 -23.40 -8.34
CA VAL A 35 -37.68 -24.27 -9.02
C VAL A 35 -37.53 -24.21 -10.54
N ALA A 36 -36.99 -23.14 -11.09
CA ALA A 36 -36.71 -23.04 -12.52
C ALA A 36 -35.55 -23.97 -12.90
N PRO A 37 -35.78 -25.02 -13.72
CA PRO A 37 -34.67 -25.82 -14.24
C PRO A 37 -33.79 -24.91 -15.10
N LEU A 38 -32.51 -24.85 -14.76
CA LEU A 38 -31.50 -24.18 -15.58
C LEU A 38 -31.60 -24.75 -17.00
N PRO A 39 -31.69 -23.91 -18.05
CA PRO A 39 -31.66 -24.41 -19.42
C PRO A 39 -30.33 -25.13 -19.61
N SER A 40 -30.41 -26.44 -19.87
CA SER A 40 -29.26 -27.28 -20.18
C SER A 40 -28.49 -26.64 -21.33
N GLN A 41 -27.29 -26.17 -21.02
CA GLN A 41 -26.33 -25.72 -22.00
C GLN A 41 -26.02 -26.94 -22.90
N PRO A 42 -26.10 -26.83 -24.24
CA PRO A 42 -25.77 -27.95 -25.10
C PRO A 42 -24.30 -28.33 -24.88
N ASP A 43 -24.07 -29.63 -24.66
CA ASP A 43 -22.75 -30.23 -24.58
C ASP A 43 -21.91 -29.83 -25.80
N PRO A 44 -20.62 -29.51 -25.62
CA PRO A 44 -19.71 -29.37 -26.74
C PRO A 44 -19.52 -30.77 -27.33
N ALA A 45 -20.19 -31.01 -28.46
CA ALA A 45 -20.02 -32.22 -29.24
C ALA A 45 -18.54 -32.35 -29.65
N GLU A 46 -17.99 -33.53 -29.40
CA GLU A 46 -16.90 -34.11 -30.17
C GLU A 46 -17.30 -34.07 -31.67
N GLU A 47 -16.56 -33.31 -32.47
CA GLU A 47 -16.41 -33.55 -33.91
C GLU A 47 -14.91 -33.53 -34.22
N GLU A 48 -14.39 -34.72 -34.54
CA GLU A 48 -13.17 -34.94 -35.31
C GLU A 48 -13.36 -34.45 -36.77
N GLU A 49 -12.24 -34.40 -37.50
CA GLU A 49 -12.05 -34.26 -38.95
C GLU A 49 -11.89 -32.85 -39.57
N GLU A 50 -10.60 -32.49 -39.70
CA GLU A 50 -9.90 -32.29 -40.97
C GLU A 50 -10.58 -31.44 -42.07
N THR A 51 -10.06 -30.23 -42.30
CA THR A 51 -9.81 -29.72 -43.66
C THR A 51 -8.62 -28.77 -43.66
N GLU A 52 -7.50 -29.34 -44.09
CA GLU A 52 -6.43 -28.73 -44.88
C GLU A 52 -6.84 -27.44 -45.61
N THR A 53 -6.20 -26.32 -45.28
CA THR A 53 -5.80 -25.31 -46.27
C THR A 53 -4.42 -24.78 -45.87
N GLU A 54 -3.47 -25.19 -46.69
CA GLU A 54 -2.12 -24.69 -46.85
C GLU A 54 -2.15 -23.20 -47.26
N ASP A 55 -1.06 -22.50 -46.90
CA ASP A 55 -0.55 -21.24 -47.45
C ASP A 55 -0.59 -19.94 -46.62
N GLU A 56 0.61 -19.34 -46.61
CA GLU A 56 1.03 -18.00 -46.19
C GLU A 56 1.39 -17.74 -44.72
N ALA A 57 2.61 -18.19 -44.43
CA ALA A 57 3.62 -17.57 -43.59
C ALA A 57 3.55 -16.02 -43.47
N GLU A 58 3.43 -15.54 -42.24
CA GLU A 58 4.14 -14.33 -41.79
C GLU A 58 4.36 -14.39 -40.26
N VAL A 59 5.24 -15.30 -39.83
CA VAL A 59 5.77 -15.31 -38.47
C VAL A 59 6.89 -14.27 -38.40
N VAL A 60 6.57 -13.09 -37.84
CA VAL A 60 7.56 -12.08 -37.52
C VAL A 60 8.32 -12.53 -36.27
N ASP A 61 9.52 -13.03 -36.54
CA ASP A 61 10.57 -13.37 -35.60
C ASP A 61 11.00 -12.14 -34.78
N LEU A 62 10.72 -12.14 -33.48
CA LEU A 62 11.18 -11.14 -32.51
C LEU A 62 12.04 -11.75 -31.39
N LEU A 63 12.67 -12.90 -31.63
CA LEU A 63 13.62 -13.50 -30.69
C LEU A 63 14.92 -13.92 -31.38
N SER A 64 15.51 -12.99 -32.11
CA SER A 64 16.91 -13.04 -32.51
C SER A 64 17.76 -12.04 -31.73
N ILE A 65 18.32 -12.45 -30.59
CA ILE A 65 19.72 -12.11 -30.30
C ILE A 65 20.43 -13.19 -29.46
N SER A 66 21.41 -13.81 -30.14
CA SER A 66 22.69 -14.33 -29.62
C SER A 66 22.77 -15.74 -29.04
N SER A 67 22.86 -16.71 -29.97
CA SER A 67 23.99 -17.64 -30.17
C SER A 67 24.97 -17.88 -29.01
N LEU A 68 25.19 -19.15 -28.63
CA LEU A 68 26.52 -19.77 -28.67
C LEU A 68 26.47 -21.29 -28.47
N VAL A 69 27.12 -21.96 -29.43
CA VAL A 69 27.75 -23.30 -29.40
C VAL A 69 26.83 -24.52 -29.56
N SER A 70 26.92 -25.01 -30.79
CA SER A 70 26.59 -26.33 -31.29
C SER A 70 27.61 -27.37 -30.82
N GLU A 71 27.15 -28.55 -30.41
CA GLU A 71 27.90 -29.80 -30.64
C GLU A 71 26.90 -30.95 -30.84
N GLU A 72 27.15 -31.72 -31.90
CA GLU A 72 26.29 -32.71 -32.56
C GLU A 72 26.40 -34.11 -31.89
N PRO A 73 25.33 -34.94 -31.86
CA PRO A 73 25.36 -36.35 -31.38
C PRO A 73 25.55 -37.33 -32.59
N PRO A 74 25.41 -38.69 -32.54
CA PRO A 74 25.14 -39.71 -31.50
C PRO A 74 26.02 -41.01 -31.71
N PRO A 75 25.59 -42.30 -31.60
CA PRO A 75 24.89 -43.17 -30.59
C PRO A 75 25.73 -44.46 -30.24
N PRO A 76 25.21 -45.61 -29.74
CA PRO A 76 24.16 -45.96 -28.74
C PRO A 76 24.69 -46.83 -27.55
N GLU A 77 23.82 -47.09 -26.56
CA GLU A 77 24.04 -47.99 -25.40
C GLU A 77 24.18 -49.49 -25.76
N PRO A 78 24.73 -50.31 -24.84
CA PRO A 78 23.89 -51.36 -24.25
C PRO A 78 24.08 -51.65 -22.73
N ALA A 79 22.95 -51.76 -22.04
CA ALA A 79 22.55 -52.70 -20.97
C ALA A 79 23.44 -52.96 -19.71
N THR A 80 22.92 -52.52 -18.54
CA THR A 80 22.78 -53.18 -17.19
C THR A 80 23.86 -54.15 -16.64
N PRO A 81 24.19 -54.17 -15.30
CA PRO A 81 23.19 -54.41 -14.24
C PRO A 81 23.42 -53.82 -12.81
N GLN A 82 22.29 -53.65 -12.10
CA GLN A 82 21.98 -53.83 -10.65
C GLN A 82 22.70 -53.08 -9.50
N PRO A 83 21.99 -52.89 -8.36
CA PRO A 83 22.21 -51.81 -7.40
C PRO A 83 23.10 -52.20 -6.21
N THR A 84 24.02 -51.31 -5.84
CA THR A 84 24.71 -51.36 -4.55
C THR A 84 23.93 -50.53 -3.53
N ALA A 85 23.60 -51.17 -2.42
CA ALA A 85 22.87 -50.60 -1.29
C ALA A 85 23.50 -49.29 -0.78
N ALA A 86 22.65 -48.27 -0.59
CA ALA A 86 23.02 -47.02 0.06
C ALA A 86 23.32 -47.25 1.55
N PRO A 87 24.36 -46.61 2.11
CA PRO A 87 24.60 -46.60 3.55
C PRO A 87 23.51 -45.80 4.29
N PRO A 88 23.22 -46.13 5.56
CA PRO A 88 22.15 -45.47 6.32
C PRO A 88 22.45 -43.98 6.57
N PRO A 89 21.41 -43.12 6.62
CA PRO A 89 21.57 -41.70 6.87
C PRO A 89 22.13 -41.45 8.28
N GLN A 90 23.22 -40.68 8.36
CA GLN A 90 23.75 -40.19 9.63
C GLN A 90 22.80 -39.14 10.19
N THR A 91 22.24 -39.43 11.35
CA THR A 91 21.45 -38.49 12.16
C THR A 91 22.35 -37.38 12.67
N THR A 92 22.37 -36.24 11.98
CA THR A 92 22.98 -35.00 12.48
C THR A 92 22.07 -34.39 13.53
N ARG A 93 22.54 -34.42 14.78
CA ARG A 93 21.92 -33.78 15.94
C ARG A 93 21.93 -32.25 15.76
N PRO A 94 20.83 -31.54 16.05
CA PRO A 94 20.81 -30.07 16.01
C PRO A 94 21.80 -29.47 17.02
N ALA A 95 22.62 -28.53 16.55
CA ALA A 95 23.47 -27.72 17.41
C ALA A 95 22.61 -26.80 18.28
N ALA A 96 22.93 -26.73 19.58
CA ALA A 96 22.26 -25.87 20.54
C ALA A 96 22.43 -24.38 20.18
N PRO A 97 21.41 -23.53 20.42
CA PRO A 97 21.49 -22.09 20.16
C PRO A 97 22.58 -21.45 21.03
N ARG A 98 23.51 -20.74 20.39
CA ARG A 98 24.50 -19.91 21.07
C ARG A 98 23.80 -18.65 21.59
N GLN A 99 24.03 -18.34 22.87
CA GLN A 99 23.53 -17.12 23.51
C GLN A 99 24.11 -15.87 22.83
N PRO A 100 23.36 -14.76 22.78
CA PRO A 100 23.88 -13.47 22.31
C PRO A 100 24.91 -12.93 23.31
N VAL A 101 26.07 -12.51 22.79
CA VAL A 101 27.06 -11.75 23.55
C VAL A 101 26.52 -10.34 23.75
N VAL A 102 26.38 -9.92 25.01
CA VAL A 102 26.03 -8.55 25.40
C VAL A 102 27.27 -7.66 25.22
N PRO A 103 27.22 -6.58 24.42
CA PRO A 103 28.32 -5.63 24.33
C PRO A 103 28.45 -4.81 25.61
N ASP A 104 29.65 -4.80 26.20
CA ASP A 104 30.02 -3.91 27.31
C ASP A 104 29.86 -2.45 26.89
N THR A 105 28.87 -1.78 27.47
CA THR A 105 28.63 -0.35 27.27
C THR A 105 29.47 0.42 28.29
N TYR A 106 30.58 1.00 27.85
CA TYR A 106 31.34 1.98 28.63
C TYR A 106 30.51 3.27 28.80
N PRO A 107 30.45 3.87 30.01
CA PRO A 107 29.93 5.21 30.18
C PRO A 107 30.91 6.24 29.60
N PRO A 108 30.47 7.28 28.86
CA PRO A 108 31.33 8.39 28.52
C PRO A 108 31.64 9.23 29.77
N GLU A 109 32.92 9.53 29.96
CA GLU A 109 33.40 10.46 30.98
C GLU A 109 32.83 11.88 30.77
N PRO A 110 32.54 12.63 31.84
CA PRO A 110 32.10 14.02 31.73
C PRO A 110 33.28 14.91 31.33
N VAL A 111 33.18 15.53 30.16
CA VAL A 111 34.14 16.54 29.70
C VAL A 111 33.96 17.82 30.53
N THR A 112 34.90 18.07 31.43
CA THR A 112 35.10 19.36 32.11
C THR A 112 35.39 20.44 31.05
N ARG A 113 34.47 21.40 30.86
CA ARG A 113 34.77 22.64 30.14
C ARG A 113 35.39 23.64 31.09
N ASP A 114 36.69 23.87 30.96
CA ASP A 114 37.32 25.10 31.44
C ASP A 114 36.91 26.29 30.54
N PRO A 115 36.65 27.48 31.11
CA PRO A 115 36.44 28.70 30.35
C PRO A 115 37.75 29.49 30.29
N ALA A 116 38.40 29.58 29.13
CA ALA A 116 39.45 30.59 28.96
C ALA A 116 39.76 30.93 27.49
N THR A 117 39.66 32.23 27.24
CA THR A 117 40.62 33.02 26.44
C THR A 117 40.36 33.16 24.94
N SER A 118 39.83 34.35 24.65
CA SER A 118 39.89 35.07 23.39
C SER A 118 41.31 35.16 22.82
N ALA A 119 41.47 34.82 21.54
CA ALA A 119 42.49 35.42 20.68
C ALA A 119 41.98 35.46 19.23
N PRO A 120 42.19 36.58 18.50
CA PRO A 120 41.82 36.69 17.09
C PRO A 120 42.94 36.10 16.23
N ALA A 121 42.65 35.02 15.51
CA ALA A 121 43.52 34.49 14.47
C ALA A 121 42.82 34.65 13.12
N GLU A 122 43.21 35.73 12.45
CA GLU A 122 43.09 35.97 11.02
C GLU A 122 43.67 34.77 10.26
N ASN A 123 42.82 34.00 9.60
CA ASN A 123 43.26 32.97 8.66
C ASN A 123 42.34 32.92 7.44
N ALA A 124 42.99 32.89 6.29
CA ALA A 124 42.43 33.07 4.97
C ALA A 124 41.38 31.99 4.60
N GLY A 125 40.25 32.46 4.08
CA GLY A 125 39.89 32.18 2.69
C GLY A 125 39.73 30.72 2.28
N LEU A 126 38.91 29.95 2.99
CA LEU A 126 38.14 28.87 2.39
C LEU A 126 36.68 29.04 2.84
N VAL A 127 35.95 29.83 2.06
CA VAL A 127 34.48 29.85 2.12
C VAL A 127 34.05 28.45 1.70
N ALA A 128 33.72 27.60 2.68
CA ALA A 128 32.96 26.39 2.40
C ALA A 128 31.73 26.80 1.58
N PRO A 129 31.42 26.15 0.45
CA PRO A 129 30.19 26.43 -0.26
C PRO A 129 29.05 26.21 0.73
N THR A 130 28.44 27.31 1.16
CA THR A 130 27.18 27.27 1.88
C THR A 130 26.22 26.56 0.94
N ALA A 131 25.89 25.30 1.25
CA ALA A 131 24.85 24.61 0.52
C ALA A 131 23.64 25.54 0.52
N PRO A 132 22.98 25.78 -0.62
CA PRO A 132 21.80 26.61 -0.62
C PRO A 132 20.81 25.96 0.33
N GLU A 133 20.57 26.58 1.48
CA GLU A 133 19.39 26.32 2.29
C GLU A 133 18.22 26.62 1.35
N SER A 134 17.72 25.57 0.72
CA SER A 134 16.51 25.65 -0.09
C SER A 134 15.40 25.97 0.90
N ASN A 135 15.11 27.26 1.06
CA ASN A 135 13.91 27.77 1.68
C ASN A 135 12.73 27.43 0.77
N PHE A 136 12.48 26.14 0.65
CA PHE A 136 11.41 25.58 -0.13
C PHE A 136 10.12 25.84 0.63
N THR A 137 9.42 26.90 0.22
CA THR A 137 8.09 27.20 0.75
C THR A 137 7.08 26.44 -0.09
N ILE A 138 6.47 25.42 0.50
CA ILE A 138 5.42 24.67 -0.18
C ILE A 138 4.22 25.59 -0.39
N ASP A 139 3.77 25.70 -1.64
CA ASP A 139 2.59 26.48 -2.03
C ASP A 139 1.30 25.69 -1.69
N PRO A 140 0.47 26.16 -0.74
CA PRO A 140 -0.75 25.46 -0.36
C PRO A 140 -1.75 25.32 -1.50
N GLN A 141 -1.75 26.22 -2.50
CA GLN A 141 -2.65 26.10 -3.65
C GLN A 141 -2.28 24.90 -4.51
N ARG A 142 -0.99 24.64 -4.71
CA ARG A 142 -0.54 23.47 -5.48
C ARG A 142 -0.81 22.16 -4.75
N GLN A 143 -0.62 22.13 -3.42
CA GLN A 143 -0.99 20.96 -2.62
C GLN A 143 -2.48 20.63 -2.77
N ASN A 144 -3.34 21.64 -2.68
CA ASN A 144 -4.78 21.45 -2.85
C ASN A 144 -5.12 20.95 -4.27
N GLN A 145 -4.43 21.43 -5.31
CA GLN A 145 -4.62 20.93 -6.68
C GLN A 145 -4.18 19.46 -6.83
N ALA A 146 -3.06 19.07 -6.22
CA ALA A 146 -2.62 17.68 -6.22
C ALA A 146 -3.67 16.76 -5.57
N LEU A 147 -4.17 17.17 -4.39
CA LEU A 147 -5.20 16.45 -3.61
C LEU A 147 -6.56 16.36 -4.31
N GLN A 148 -6.97 17.36 -5.09
CA GLN A 148 -8.27 17.33 -5.77
C GLN A 148 -8.45 16.09 -6.63
N GLY A 149 -7.41 15.64 -7.33
CA GLY A 149 -7.49 14.41 -8.10
C GLY A 149 -7.09 13.15 -7.33
N VAL A 150 -6.89 13.21 -6.02
CA VAL A 150 -6.78 12.04 -5.13
C VAL A 150 -8.18 11.59 -4.68
N THR A 151 -9.20 12.46 -4.82
CA THR A 151 -10.59 12.08 -4.54
C THR A 151 -11.13 10.94 -5.42
N VAL A 152 -10.45 10.66 -6.55
CA VAL A 152 -10.72 9.50 -7.42
C VAL A 152 -9.87 8.28 -7.10
N MET A 153 -8.95 8.37 -6.14
CA MET A 153 -8.12 7.26 -5.69
C MET A 153 -8.99 6.11 -5.19
N GLY A 154 -8.65 4.88 -5.60
CA GLY A 154 -9.48 3.70 -5.35
C GLY A 154 -10.67 3.58 -6.30
N ARG A 155 -10.82 4.42 -7.32
CA ARG A 155 -11.82 4.22 -8.40
C ARG A 155 -11.14 3.58 -9.61
N THR A 156 -11.37 2.30 -9.81
CA THR A 156 -10.91 1.58 -11.00
C THR A 156 -12.12 1.08 -11.80
N GLY A 157 -12.32 1.67 -12.99
CA GLY A 157 -13.50 1.38 -13.82
C GLY A 157 -14.81 1.74 -13.12
N SER A 158 -15.68 0.74 -12.92
CA SER A 158 -16.95 0.89 -12.20
C SER A 158 -16.85 0.64 -10.68
N SER A 159 -15.69 0.18 -10.19
CA SER A 159 -15.49 -0.14 -8.77
C SER A 159 -15.03 1.10 -8.01
N ASN A 160 -15.64 1.35 -6.84
CA ASN A 160 -15.19 2.36 -5.90
C ASN A 160 -14.73 1.69 -4.60
N PHE A 161 -13.41 1.61 -4.43
CA PHE A 161 -12.76 1.12 -3.22
C PHE A 161 -12.53 2.22 -2.18
N ASN A 162 -12.78 3.48 -2.51
CA ASN A 162 -12.75 4.56 -1.53
C ASN A 162 -13.98 4.50 -0.63
N ILE A 163 -13.77 4.10 0.61
CA ILE A 163 -14.78 3.92 1.66
C ILE A 163 -14.51 4.85 2.86
N THR A 164 -13.94 6.02 2.58
CA THR A 164 -13.59 7.04 3.59
C THR A 164 -14.79 7.52 4.40
N ASP A 165 -15.99 7.49 3.82
CA ASP A 165 -17.24 7.80 4.50
C ASP A 165 -17.58 6.84 5.67
N LEU A 166 -16.98 5.65 5.68
CA LEU A 166 -17.13 4.66 6.76
C LEU A 166 -16.04 4.76 7.85
N PHE A 167 -15.06 5.66 7.69
CA PHE A 167 -13.99 5.87 8.65
C PHE A 167 -14.47 6.73 9.83
N PRO A 168 -14.06 6.44 11.09
CA PRO A 168 -13.16 5.37 11.54
C PRO A 168 -13.87 4.05 11.86
N VAL A 169 -15.20 4.01 11.84
CA VAL A 169 -16.00 2.86 12.32
C VAL A 169 -15.61 1.55 11.63
N ALA A 170 -15.52 1.54 10.30
CA ALA A 170 -15.15 0.34 9.56
C ALA A 170 -13.69 -0.08 9.80
N ALA A 171 -12.77 0.89 9.82
CA ALA A 171 -11.35 0.64 10.08
C ALA A 171 -11.11 0.10 11.51
N TRP A 172 -11.93 0.51 12.48
CA TRP A 172 -11.87 0.04 13.87
C TRP A 172 -11.94 -1.49 13.97
N GLY A 173 -12.86 -2.12 13.21
CA GLY A 173 -12.98 -3.59 13.15
C GLY A 173 -11.89 -4.28 12.31
N LYS A 174 -11.14 -3.52 11.52
CA LYS A 174 -10.08 -4.03 10.62
C LYS A 174 -8.68 -3.97 11.20
N GLY A 175 -8.53 -3.45 12.42
CA GLY A 175 -7.26 -3.46 13.16
C GLY A 175 -6.78 -2.09 13.61
N LEU A 176 -7.48 -1.00 13.27
CA LEU A 176 -7.12 0.35 13.74
C LEU A 176 -7.08 0.44 15.28
N ASN A 177 -7.94 -0.32 15.96
CA ASN A 177 -7.95 -0.42 17.43
C ASN A 177 -6.76 -1.20 18.00
N ASN A 178 -6.15 -2.08 17.19
CA ASN A 178 -5.03 -2.96 17.55
C ASN A 178 -3.67 -2.39 17.13
N LEU A 179 -3.63 -1.27 16.41
CA LEU A 179 -2.37 -0.58 16.11
C LEU A 179 -1.62 -0.26 17.41
N PRO A 180 -0.29 -0.48 17.46
CA PRO A 180 0.52 -0.10 18.61
C PRO A 180 0.24 1.34 19.02
N SER A 181 0.17 1.59 20.33
CA SER A 181 -0.18 2.93 20.83
C SER A 181 0.84 4.01 20.43
N GLY A 182 2.08 3.63 20.15
CA GLY A 182 3.11 4.50 19.58
C GLY A 182 2.72 4.93 18.16
N ASP A 183 2.59 3.97 17.25
CA ASP A 183 2.22 4.21 15.85
C ASP A 183 0.93 5.02 15.73
N ARG A 184 -0.10 4.66 16.51
CA ARG A 184 -1.38 5.37 16.49
C ARG A 184 -1.27 6.85 16.86
N ARG A 185 -0.35 7.22 17.76
CA ARG A 185 -0.12 8.63 18.14
C ARG A 185 0.67 9.41 17.10
N CYS A 186 1.38 8.74 16.20
CA CYS A 186 2.05 9.40 15.08
C CYS A 186 1.05 9.96 14.07
N PHE A 187 -0.08 9.27 13.86
CA PHE A 187 -1.06 9.65 12.84
C PHE A 187 -2.24 10.42 13.41
N PHE A 188 -2.63 10.13 14.65
CA PHE A 188 -3.85 10.66 15.25
C PHE A 188 -3.56 11.35 16.59
N SER A 189 -3.94 12.62 16.68
CA SER A 189 -3.98 13.34 17.97
C SER A 189 -5.10 12.80 18.87
N SER A 190 -6.19 12.32 18.26
CA SER A 190 -7.21 11.52 18.95
C SER A 190 -7.85 10.53 17.98
N ILE A 191 -8.18 9.32 18.45
CA ILE A 191 -8.84 8.31 17.62
C ILE A 191 -9.69 7.38 18.49
N SER A 192 -10.92 7.19 18.05
CA SER A 192 -11.94 6.36 18.68
C SER A 192 -12.76 5.65 17.60
N GLN A 193 -13.67 4.76 18.00
CA GLN A 193 -14.53 4.05 17.05
C GLN A 193 -15.40 4.99 16.19
N ASN A 194 -15.77 6.16 16.73
CA ASN A 194 -16.76 7.04 16.09
C ASN A 194 -16.19 8.41 15.67
N ASN A 195 -14.98 8.74 16.08
CA ASN A 195 -14.38 10.04 15.82
C ASN A 195 -12.86 9.94 15.78
N TYR A 196 -12.24 10.85 15.04
CA TYR A 196 -10.80 10.97 14.94
C TYR A 196 -10.38 12.43 14.76
N ALA A 197 -9.13 12.72 15.07
CA ALA A 197 -8.43 13.93 14.71
C ALA A 197 -7.00 13.53 14.31
N LEU A 198 -6.55 14.05 13.17
CA LEU A 198 -5.18 13.84 12.70
C LEU A 198 -4.21 14.68 13.56
N VAL A 199 -2.93 14.34 13.51
CA VAL A 199 -1.86 15.19 14.08
C VAL A 199 -1.64 16.42 13.20
N ASP A 200 -0.97 17.44 13.74
CA ASP A 200 -0.63 18.64 12.98
C ASP A 200 0.25 18.30 11.77
N GLY A 201 0.00 18.97 10.63
CA GLY A 201 0.68 18.73 9.37
C GLY A 201 0.04 17.63 8.50
N ALA A 202 -0.79 16.75 9.05
CA ALA A 202 -1.64 15.87 8.25
C ALA A 202 -2.86 16.65 7.75
N ILE A 203 -3.06 16.66 6.43
CA ILE A 203 -4.04 17.51 5.75
C ILE A 203 -5.29 16.76 5.31
N ASP A 204 -5.18 15.46 5.00
CA ASP A 204 -6.31 14.64 4.59
C ASP A 204 -6.06 13.15 4.88
N LEU A 205 -7.13 12.37 4.92
CA LEU A 205 -7.10 10.93 5.10
C LEU A 205 -8.09 10.26 4.14
N LEU A 206 -7.63 9.23 3.45
CA LEU A 206 -8.49 8.30 2.72
C LEU A 206 -8.44 6.91 3.33
N TYR A 207 -9.59 6.23 3.31
CA TYR A 207 -9.71 4.84 3.70
C TYR A 207 -10.12 4.00 2.49
N ILE A 208 -9.21 3.13 2.05
CA ILE A 208 -9.33 2.36 0.82
C ILE A 208 -9.53 0.88 1.16
N SER A 209 -10.55 0.26 0.56
CA SER A 209 -10.86 -1.17 0.69
C SER A 209 -9.96 -2.07 -0.16
N ARG A 210 -8.65 -1.79 -0.16
CA ARG A 210 -7.60 -2.56 -0.87
C ARG A 210 -6.38 -2.72 0.04
N ASN A 211 -5.58 -3.76 -0.20
CA ASN A 211 -4.29 -3.94 0.46
C ASN A 211 -3.29 -2.87 0.04
N ILE A 212 -2.31 -2.62 0.91
CA ILE A 212 -1.32 -1.57 0.76
C ILE A 212 -0.53 -1.65 -0.56
N GLU A 213 -0.20 -2.86 -1.00
CA GLU A 213 0.61 -3.11 -2.21
C GLU A 213 -0.11 -2.71 -3.50
N LEU A 214 -1.45 -2.79 -3.52
CA LEU A 214 -2.25 -2.33 -4.66
C LEU A 214 -2.48 -0.82 -4.59
N VAL A 215 -2.65 -0.28 -3.39
CA VAL A 215 -2.77 1.16 -3.20
C VAL A 215 -1.48 1.84 -3.67
N GLU A 216 -0.32 1.34 -3.26
CA GLU A 216 0.98 1.89 -3.63
C GLU A 216 1.27 1.77 -5.12
N ARG A 217 1.16 0.57 -5.70
CA ARG A 217 1.59 0.32 -7.10
C ARG A 217 0.57 0.74 -8.15
N GLU A 218 -0.71 0.82 -7.80
CA GLU A 218 -1.77 1.16 -8.75
C GLU A 218 -2.46 2.47 -8.39
N ASP A 219 -3.05 2.56 -7.19
CA ASP A 219 -3.93 3.70 -6.88
C ASP A 219 -3.15 5.03 -6.76
N LEU A 220 -1.99 5.04 -6.12
CA LEU A 220 -1.13 6.22 -6.05
C LEU A 220 -0.62 6.61 -7.43
N VAL A 221 -0.05 5.64 -8.15
CA VAL A 221 0.48 5.82 -9.52
C VAL A 221 -0.58 6.43 -10.43
N GLN A 222 -1.78 5.85 -10.48
CA GLN A 222 -2.89 6.33 -11.30
C GLN A 222 -3.41 7.71 -10.87
N SER A 223 -3.30 8.05 -9.58
CA SER A 223 -3.78 9.35 -9.06
C SER A 223 -2.80 10.48 -9.29
N PHE A 224 -1.48 10.20 -9.35
CA PHE A 224 -0.43 11.23 -9.35
C PHE A 224 0.31 11.33 -10.68
N GLU A 225 0.74 10.21 -11.28
CA GLU A 225 1.59 10.24 -12.49
C GLU A 225 0.92 10.88 -13.71
N PRO A 226 -0.38 10.66 -14.01
CA PRO A 226 -1.03 11.32 -15.15
C PRO A 226 -1.07 12.85 -15.06
N LYS A 227 -0.81 13.42 -13.88
CA LYS A 227 -0.75 14.87 -13.64
C LYS A 227 0.68 15.42 -13.69
N GLY A 228 1.67 14.57 -13.99
CA GLY A 228 3.09 14.94 -14.04
C GLY A 228 3.79 14.94 -12.68
N TYR A 229 3.21 14.33 -11.65
CA TYR A 229 3.88 14.12 -10.37
C TYR A 229 4.70 12.83 -10.39
N THR A 230 5.81 12.83 -9.66
CA THR A 230 6.65 11.65 -9.47
C THR A 230 6.55 11.15 -8.04
N LEU A 231 6.41 9.85 -7.86
CA LEU A 231 6.33 9.20 -6.55
C LEU A 231 7.72 8.67 -6.19
N VAL A 232 8.27 9.15 -5.09
CA VAL A 232 9.60 8.75 -4.60
C VAL A 232 9.42 8.13 -3.22
N PRO A 233 9.62 6.80 -3.05
CA PRO A 233 9.64 6.19 -1.72
C PRO A 233 10.68 6.88 -0.84
N SER A 234 10.29 7.24 0.38
CA SER A 234 11.22 7.83 1.34
C SER A 234 12.23 6.78 1.80
N GLU A 235 13.44 7.22 2.16
CA GLU A 235 14.47 6.33 2.74
C GLU A 235 14.09 5.83 4.15
N GLN A 236 13.15 6.50 4.81
CA GLN A 236 12.72 6.20 6.16
C GLN A 236 11.20 6.05 6.22
N ASP A 237 10.76 5.00 6.88
CA ASP A 237 9.36 4.80 7.24
C ASP A 237 8.91 5.81 8.31
N TYR A 238 7.65 6.21 8.26
CA TYR A 238 7.04 7.02 9.31
C TYR A 238 6.26 6.13 10.27
N CYS A 239 6.81 5.92 11.47
CA CYS A 239 6.25 5.02 12.49
C CYS A 239 5.99 3.60 12.00
N ASN A 240 6.99 3.00 11.34
CA ASN A 240 6.98 1.64 10.78
C ASN A 240 5.99 1.46 9.62
N HIS A 241 5.60 2.56 8.96
CA HIS A 241 4.74 2.55 7.79
C HIS A 241 5.40 3.25 6.61
N PRO A 242 5.21 2.75 5.38
CA PRO A 242 5.78 3.37 4.19
C PRO A 242 5.41 4.84 4.09
N LEU A 243 6.43 5.67 3.81
CA LEU A 243 6.30 7.08 3.53
C LEU A 243 6.75 7.34 2.09
N ILE A 244 5.91 8.01 1.32
CA ILE A 244 6.17 8.31 -0.10
C ILE A 244 6.16 9.82 -0.27
N GLU A 245 7.19 10.35 -0.89
CA GLU A 245 7.29 11.75 -1.29
C GLU A 245 6.69 11.92 -2.68
N VAL A 246 5.70 12.80 -2.80
CA VAL A 246 5.13 13.19 -4.09
C VAL A 246 5.83 14.45 -4.54
N GLN A 247 6.51 14.39 -5.68
CA GLN A 247 7.29 15.50 -6.21
C GLN A 247 6.66 16.09 -7.48
N GLU A 248 6.81 17.40 -7.64
CA GLU A 248 6.53 18.13 -8.88
C GLU A 248 7.85 18.75 -9.37
N ALA A 249 8.28 18.41 -10.59
CA ALA A 249 9.55 18.89 -11.16
C ALA A 249 10.77 18.68 -10.24
N GLY A 250 10.80 17.53 -9.54
CA GLY A 250 11.90 17.15 -8.63
C GLY A 250 11.92 17.89 -7.29
N GLN A 251 10.83 18.59 -6.93
CA GLN A 251 10.66 19.22 -5.62
C GLN A 251 9.54 18.54 -4.83
N PRO A 252 9.69 18.32 -3.51
CA PRO A 252 8.65 17.72 -2.67
C PRO A 252 7.39 18.58 -2.70
N LEU A 253 6.23 18.02 -2.99
CA LEU A 253 4.96 18.75 -2.93
C LEU A 253 4.16 18.35 -1.69
N LEU A 254 4.05 17.05 -1.42
CA LEU A 254 3.39 16.49 -0.25
C LEU A 254 3.98 15.12 0.08
N TYR A 255 3.66 14.60 1.26
CA TYR A 255 4.05 13.26 1.66
C TYR A 255 2.81 12.40 1.88
N VAL A 256 2.93 11.09 1.64
CA VAL A 256 1.86 10.11 1.78
C VAL A 256 2.33 8.99 2.69
N SER A 257 1.63 8.76 3.79
CA SER A 257 1.85 7.57 4.63
C SER A 257 0.79 6.52 4.34
N LEU A 258 1.21 5.25 4.28
CA LEU A 258 0.34 4.11 4.03
C LEU A 258 0.29 3.18 5.24
N ILE A 259 -0.88 3.07 5.87
CA ILE A 259 -1.08 2.19 7.02
C ILE A 259 -1.86 0.97 6.57
N ASP A 260 -1.20 -0.19 6.59
CA ASP A 260 -1.83 -1.47 6.28
C ASP A 260 -2.72 -1.93 7.43
N LEU A 261 -3.95 -2.28 7.09
CA LEU A 261 -4.90 -2.97 7.95
C LEU A 261 -5.36 -4.25 7.24
N LYS A 262 -6.14 -5.10 7.91
CA LYS A 262 -6.55 -6.42 7.36
C LYS A 262 -7.38 -6.31 6.07
N GLY A 263 -6.69 -6.27 4.93
CA GLY A 263 -7.25 -6.15 3.58
C GLY A 263 -7.72 -4.73 3.21
N THR A 264 -7.35 -3.71 3.98
CA THR A 264 -7.73 -2.31 3.73
C THR A 264 -6.57 -1.39 4.11
N THR A 265 -6.46 -0.23 3.49
CA THR A 265 -5.34 0.69 3.71
C THR A 265 -5.86 2.06 4.12
N ILE A 266 -5.22 2.69 5.11
CA ILE A 266 -5.39 4.11 5.39
C ILE A 266 -4.28 4.86 4.67
N VAL A 267 -4.64 5.87 3.90
CA VAL A 267 -3.72 6.76 3.19
C VAL A 267 -3.82 8.12 3.85
N ILE A 268 -2.71 8.64 4.39
CA ILE A 268 -2.68 9.94 5.06
C ILE A 268 -1.78 10.87 4.25
N PHE A 269 -2.30 12.05 3.95
CA PHE A 269 -1.59 13.08 3.21
C PHE A 269 -1.04 14.10 4.19
N TRP A 270 0.20 14.52 3.96
CA TRP A 270 0.91 15.46 4.82
C TRP A 270 1.34 16.68 4.02
N SER A 271 1.16 17.87 4.59
CA SER A 271 1.62 19.12 3.99
C SER A 271 3.14 19.30 4.08
N THR A 272 3.82 18.59 4.98
CA THR A 272 5.26 18.67 5.23
C THR A 272 5.79 17.29 5.56
N ASN A 273 7.10 17.09 5.52
CA ASN A 273 7.70 15.81 5.89
C ASN A 273 7.41 15.52 7.38
N PRO A 274 6.63 14.48 7.71
CA PRO A 274 6.24 14.20 9.10
C PRO A 274 7.43 13.71 9.96
N LEU A 275 8.56 13.33 9.35
CA LEU A 275 9.79 12.98 10.07
C LEU A 275 10.47 14.19 10.74
N ASN A 276 10.12 15.41 10.31
CA ASN A 276 10.71 16.66 10.81
C ASN A 276 9.77 17.43 11.75
N ALA A 277 8.60 16.86 12.07
CA ALA A 277 7.55 17.51 12.86
C ALA A 277 7.74 17.30 14.38
#